data_AF-A0A927S5X7-F1
#
_entry.id   AF-A0A927S5X7-F1
#
_cell.length_a   1.000
_cell.length_b   1.000
_cell.length_c   1.000
_cell.angle_alpha   90.00
_cell.angle_beta   90.00
_cell.angle_gamma   90.00
#
_symmetry.space_group_name_H-M   'P 1'
#
loop_
_entity.id
_entity.type
_entity.pdbx_description
1 polymer ?
#
loop_
_entity_poly.entity_id
_entity_poly.type
_entity_poly.pdbx_seq_one_letter_code
_entity_poly.pdbx_strand_id
1 'polypeptide(L)'
;MEQNKGTQNTKKKKRGVKPVRKPYLKGNTYSLFALKRSGRVFLLYFAFMFFFLLIGASLSFDNAVLNLILNAGAVVATVGMVYMDGLRHGDTDVSVGEIVYLRKESNREIDPEDMNRSYHPVKGILTALVGVSPFLLMALVHALCAEPQHYTLGMLPGWVGSVTAEEVQLPLDYYNREYAFTLVDLVRILSRLSLMPYVNIVTTDNVQGLFLVDRLSPILIALPAIGYVAGYLRGPVSRAYTHGNIAANTRRHKRKQMKERKARQSQNKQII
;
A
#
# COMPACT_ATOMS: atom_id res chain seq x y z
N MET A 1 2.28 45.90 42.82
CA MET A 1 2.92 45.14 41.73
C MET A 1 2.66 43.67 41.96
N GLU A 2 1.77 43.14 41.14
CA GLU A 2 1.36 41.73 41.08
C GLU A 2 2.53 40.82 40.73
N GLN A 3 2.65 39.67 41.39
CA GLN A 3 3.22 38.49 40.74
C GLN A 3 2.34 37.26 40.98
N ASN A 4 1.54 37.05 39.95
CA ASN A 4 0.68 35.93 39.64
C ASN A 4 1.48 34.60 39.68
N LYS A 5 1.27 33.78 40.72
CA LYS A 5 1.83 32.42 40.77
C LYS A 5 1.07 31.54 39.77
N GLY A 6 1.75 31.28 38.66
CA GLY A 6 1.28 30.48 37.53
C GLY A 6 0.62 29.19 37.95
N THR A 7 -0.63 29.05 37.52
CA THR A 7 -1.43 27.83 37.55
C THR A 7 -0.67 26.75 36.77
N GLN A 8 -0.09 25.77 37.46
CA GLN A 8 0.48 24.59 36.83
C GLN A 8 -0.63 23.80 36.15
N ASN A 9 -0.78 24.05 34.85
CA ASN A 9 -1.68 23.33 33.96
C ASN A 9 -1.12 21.91 33.76
N THR A 10 -1.46 20.99 34.66
CA THR A 10 -1.19 19.57 34.50
C THR A 10 -1.98 19.06 33.29
N LYS A 11 -1.35 19.06 32.11
CA LYS A 11 -1.85 18.39 30.90
C LYS A 11 -2.13 16.93 31.25
N LYS A 12 -3.40 16.62 31.56
CA LYS A 12 -3.87 15.23 31.72
C LYS A 12 -3.55 14.46 30.45
N LYS A 13 -2.48 13.65 30.51
CA LYS A 13 -2.11 12.68 29.48
C LYS A 13 -3.36 11.86 29.17
N LYS A 14 -3.96 12.05 27.98
CA LYS A 14 -5.08 11.23 27.51
C LYS A 14 -4.58 9.78 27.49
N ARG A 15 -4.89 9.01 28.53
CA ARG A 15 -4.55 7.58 28.58
C ARG A 15 -5.18 6.94 27.35
N GLY A 16 -4.32 6.43 26.46
CA GLY A 16 -4.75 5.74 25.24
C GLY A 16 -5.77 4.66 25.57
N VAL A 17 -6.70 4.43 24.66
CA VAL A 17 -7.75 3.44 24.84
C VAL A 17 -7.10 2.05 24.93
N LYS A 18 -7.42 1.30 26.00
CA LYS A 18 -6.87 -0.04 26.19
C LYS A 18 -7.48 -0.99 25.17
N PRO A 19 -6.69 -1.82 24.46
CA PRO A 19 -7.22 -2.81 23.54
C PRO A 19 -8.03 -3.86 24.31
N VAL A 20 -9.15 -4.28 23.75
CA VAL A 20 -10.02 -5.33 24.30
C VAL A 20 -10.08 -6.47 23.28
N ARG A 21 -9.45 -7.60 23.61
CA ARG A 21 -9.44 -8.79 22.75
C ARG A 21 -10.68 -9.63 22.99
N LYS A 22 -11.41 -9.96 21.93
CA LYS A 22 -12.50 -10.95 21.95
C LYS A 22 -12.02 -12.25 21.32
N PRO A 23 -12.54 -13.41 21.75
CA PRO A 23 -12.29 -14.67 21.06
C PRO A 23 -12.92 -14.64 19.66
N TYR A 24 -12.26 -15.27 18.70
CA TYR A 24 -12.73 -15.45 17.34
C TYR A 24 -12.28 -16.81 16.82
N LEU A 25 -13.04 -17.40 15.91
CA LEU A 25 -12.67 -18.66 15.26
C LEU A 25 -11.83 -18.37 14.00
N LYS A 26 -10.78 -19.16 13.79
CA LYS A 26 -9.96 -19.06 12.59
C LYS A 26 -10.65 -19.77 11.43
N GLY A 27 -10.62 -19.14 10.26
CA GLY A 27 -11.14 -19.71 9.03
C GLY A 27 -10.11 -20.58 8.30
N ASN A 28 -10.52 -21.09 7.14
CA ASN A 28 -9.65 -21.86 6.25
C ASN A 28 -8.57 -20.98 5.59
N THR A 29 -7.44 -21.62 5.24
CA THR A 29 -6.31 -21.01 4.54
C THR A 29 -6.65 -20.67 3.09
N TYR A 30 -7.37 -21.55 2.41
CA TYR A 30 -7.76 -21.43 1.01
C TYR A 30 -9.23 -21.06 0.91
N SER A 31 -9.53 -19.98 0.18
CA SER A 31 -10.91 -19.65 -0.16
C SER A 31 -10.99 -18.92 -1.49
N LEU A 32 -12.08 -19.17 -2.24
CA LEU A 32 -12.38 -18.44 -3.48
C LEU A 32 -12.46 -16.93 -3.25
N PHE A 33 -12.83 -16.51 -2.04
CA PHE A 33 -12.81 -15.11 -1.61
C PHE A 33 -11.41 -14.50 -1.62
N ALA A 34 -10.37 -15.27 -1.28
CA ALA A 34 -8.99 -14.79 -1.35
C ALA A 34 -8.59 -14.48 -2.80
N LEU A 35 -9.02 -15.30 -3.75
CA LEU A 35 -8.79 -15.08 -5.19
C LEU A 35 -9.59 -13.87 -5.71
N LYS A 36 -10.87 -13.72 -5.32
CA LYS A 36 -11.63 -12.52 -5.69
C LYS A 36 -11.01 -11.24 -5.12
N ARG A 37 -10.45 -11.32 -3.90
CA ARG A 37 -9.76 -10.21 -3.24
C ARG A 37 -8.40 -9.91 -3.89
N SER A 38 -7.69 -10.91 -4.42
CA SER A 38 -6.41 -10.69 -5.11
C SER A 38 -6.59 -9.86 -6.38
N GLY A 39 -7.73 -10.00 -7.08
CA GLY A 39 -8.07 -9.13 -8.21
C GLY A 39 -8.14 -7.64 -7.84
N ARG A 40 -8.58 -7.31 -6.63
CA ARG A 40 -8.56 -5.92 -6.13
C ARG A 40 -7.15 -5.42 -5.85
N VAL A 41 -6.28 -6.28 -5.29
CA VAL A 41 -4.85 -5.96 -5.09
C VAL A 41 -4.17 -5.73 -6.44
N PHE A 42 -4.45 -6.58 -7.43
CA PHE A 42 -3.98 -6.41 -8.81
C PHE A 42 -4.40 -5.05 -9.39
N LEU A 43 -5.69 -4.69 -9.27
CA LEU A 43 -6.20 -3.40 -9.77
C LEU A 43 -5.56 -2.20 -9.07
N LEU A 44 -5.27 -2.29 -7.76
CA LEU A 44 -4.54 -1.25 -7.05
C LEU A 44 -3.13 -1.05 -7.62
N TYR A 45 -2.41 -2.14 -7.89
CA TYR A 45 -1.09 -2.08 -8.53
C TYR A 45 -1.16 -1.47 -9.93
N PHE A 46 -2.13 -1.90 -10.72
CA PHE A 46 -2.37 -1.34 -12.06
C PHE A 46 -2.65 0.18 -11.99
N ALA A 47 -3.46 0.61 -11.01
CA ALA A 47 -3.74 2.02 -10.78
C ALA A 47 -2.49 2.80 -10.35
N PHE A 48 -1.62 2.23 -9.51
CA PHE A 48 -0.36 2.87 -9.13
C PHE A 48 0.60 3.00 -10.31
N MET A 49 0.68 2.00 -11.17
CA MET A 49 1.47 2.08 -12.40
C MET A 49 1.01 3.27 -13.27
N PHE A 50 -0.30 3.43 -13.47
CA PHE A 50 -0.85 4.55 -14.22
C PHE A 50 -0.66 5.90 -13.51
N PHE A 51 -0.81 5.93 -12.19
CA PHE A 51 -0.56 7.12 -11.38
C PHE A 51 0.91 7.57 -11.46
N PHE A 52 1.86 6.64 -11.37
CA PHE A 52 3.27 6.93 -11.53
C PHE A 52 3.65 7.32 -12.95
N LEU A 53 2.97 6.79 -13.97
CA LEU A 53 3.11 7.29 -15.35
C LEU A 53 2.70 8.76 -15.45
N LEU A 54 1.52 9.13 -14.94
CA LEU A 54 0.99 10.49 -15.06
C LEU A 54 1.81 11.53 -14.30
N ILE A 55 2.26 11.19 -13.10
CA ILE A 55 2.92 12.14 -12.21
C ILE A 55 4.44 11.98 -12.26
N GLY A 56 4.97 10.94 -12.88
CA GLY A 56 6.41 10.68 -13.00
C GLY A 56 7.19 11.82 -13.65
N ALA A 57 6.62 12.45 -14.69
CA ALA A 57 7.19 13.64 -15.31
C ALA A 57 7.14 14.87 -14.38
N SER A 58 6.07 15.01 -13.58
CA SER A 58 5.92 16.11 -12.61
C SER A 58 6.75 15.91 -11.33
N LEU A 59 7.14 14.67 -11.01
CA LEU A 59 7.99 14.34 -9.86
C LEU A 59 9.48 14.43 -10.18
N SER A 60 9.87 14.66 -11.43
CA SER A 60 11.25 14.88 -11.82
C SER A 60 11.64 16.34 -11.57
N PHE A 61 12.19 16.61 -10.39
CA PHE A 61 12.70 17.94 -10.02
C PHE A 61 14.22 17.99 -10.15
N ASP A 62 14.75 19.12 -10.63
CA ASP A 62 16.20 19.37 -10.70
C ASP A 62 16.88 19.35 -9.31
N ASN A 63 16.12 19.67 -8.25
CA ASN A 63 16.63 19.58 -6.89
C ASN A 63 16.58 18.12 -6.38
N ALA A 64 17.75 17.51 -6.24
CA ALA A 64 17.92 16.12 -5.80
C ALA A 64 17.23 15.80 -4.45
N VAL A 65 17.27 16.72 -3.48
CA VAL A 65 16.66 16.51 -2.15
C VAL A 65 15.14 16.52 -2.27
N LEU A 66 14.58 17.49 -3.01
CA LEU A 66 13.14 17.59 -3.23
C LEU A 66 12.61 16.37 -4.00
N ASN A 67 13.33 15.99 -5.06
CA ASN A 67 13.05 14.82 -5.88
C ASN A 67 13.05 13.53 -5.04
N LEU A 68 14.06 13.34 -4.18
CA LEU A 68 14.12 12.21 -3.26
C LEU A 68 12.92 12.20 -2.30
N ILE A 69 12.62 13.33 -1.64
CA ILE A 69 11.54 13.41 -0.65
C ILE A 69 10.18 13.13 -1.29
N LEU A 70 9.90 13.69 -2.47
CA LEU A 70 8.61 13.53 -3.14
C LEU A 70 8.41 12.11 -3.68
N ASN A 71 9.42 11.52 -4.34
CA ASN A 71 9.32 10.16 -4.85
C ASN A 71 9.31 9.12 -3.72
N ALA A 72 10.14 9.30 -2.68
CA ALA A 72 10.07 8.45 -1.49
C ALA A 72 8.72 8.61 -0.77
N GLY A 73 8.20 9.84 -0.68
CA GLY A 73 6.87 10.13 -0.14
C GLY A 73 5.76 9.44 -0.92
N ALA A 74 5.83 9.44 -2.26
CA ALA A 74 4.88 8.72 -3.11
C ALA A 74 4.92 7.21 -2.87
N VAL A 75 6.11 6.61 -2.80
CA VAL A 75 6.27 5.18 -2.46
C VAL A 75 5.71 4.87 -1.08
N VAL A 76 6.04 5.67 -0.07
CA VAL A 76 5.53 5.50 1.30
C VAL A 76 4.01 5.65 1.34
N ALA A 77 3.43 6.61 0.60
CA ALA A 77 1.99 6.78 0.50
C ALA A 77 1.31 5.55 -0.13
N THR A 78 1.88 5.01 -1.22
CA THR A 78 1.42 3.78 -1.87
C THR A 78 1.46 2.59 -0.91
N VAL A 79 2.59 2.35 -0.25
CA VAL A 79 2.73 1.28 0.76
C VAL A 79 1.74 1.48 1.91
N GLY A 80 1.59 2.71 2.39
CA GLY A 80 0.67 3.07 3.47
C GLY A 80 -0.81 2.85 3.09
N MET A 81 -1.20 3.22 1.87
CA MET A 81 -2.55 3.01 1.35
C MET A 81 -2.89 1.52 1.26
N VAL A 82 -1.96 0.72 0.71
CA VAL A 82 -2.13 -0.73 0.59
C VAL A 82 -2.11 -1.41 1.97
N TYR A 83 -1.27 -0.92 2.90
CA TYR A 83 -1.29 -1.35 4.29
C TYR A 83 -2.65 -1.12 4.96
N MET A 84 -3.25 0.06 4.75
CA MET A 84 -4.56 0.38 5.31
C MET A 84 -5.68 -0.49 4.71
N ASP A 85 -5.61 -0.82 3.43
CA ASP A 85 -6.54 -1.75 2.78
C ASP A 85 -6.39 -3.17 3.33
N GLY A 86 -5.15 -3.64 3.51
CA GLY A 86 -4.85 -4.92 4.18
C GLY A 86 -5.38 -4.95 5.62
N LEU A 87 -5.17 -3.88 6.39
CA LEU A 87 -5.65 -3.75 7.77
C LEU A 87 -7.18 -3.84 7.88
N ARG A 88 -7.90 -3.16 6.98
CA ARG A 88 -9.37 -3.22 6.91
C ARG A 88 -9.87 -4.62 6.58
N HIS A 89 -9.21 -5.32 5.66
CA HIS A 89 -9.53 -6.71 5.34
C HIS A 89 -9.27 -7.65 6.52
N GLY A 90 -8.16 -7.48 7.22
CA GLY A 90 -7.85 -8.25 8.42
C GLY A 90 -8.88 -8.02 9.54
N ASP A 91 -9.26 -6.76 9.79
CA ASP A 91 -10.26 -6.39 10.81
C ASP A 91 -11.65 -6.98 10.49
N THR A 92 -12.06 -6.89 9.22
CA THR A 92 -13.35 -7.44 8.77
C THR A 92 -13.38 -8.98 8.85
N ASP A 93 -12.32 -9.67 8.45
CA ASP A 93 -12.24 -11.13 8.55
C ASP A 93 -12.24 -11.62 10.01
N VAL A 94 -11.61 -10.86 10.92
CA VAL A 94 -11.66 -11.16 12.38
C VAL A 94 -13.07 -10.93 12.90
N SER A 95 -13.77 -9.88 12.46
CA SER A 95 -15.14 -9.62 12.87
C SER A 95 -16.11 -10.75 12.48
N VAL A 96 -15.90 -11.37 11.31
CA VAL A 96 -16.67 -12.54 10.89
C VAL A 96 -16.32 -13.74 11.77
N GLY A 97 -15.03 -13.95 12.08
CA GLY A 97 -14.59 -14.97 13.02
C GLY A 97 -15.19 -14.83 14.43
N GLU A 98 -15.42 -13.60 14.89
CA GLU A 98 -16.15 -13.33 16.15
C GLU A 98 -17.62 -13.77 16.07
N ILE A 99 -18.28 -13.50 14.94
CA ILE A 99 -19.68 -13.90 14.71
C ILE A 99 -19.80 -15.43 14.67
N VAL A 100 -18.90 -16.10 13.93
CA VAL A 100 -18.86 -17.56 13.84
C VAL A 100 -18.61 -18.18 15.22
N TYR A 101 -17.70 -17.58 16.00
CA TYR A 101 -17.45 -18.02 17.38
C TYR A 101 -18.70 -17.91 18.26
N LEU A 102 -19.44 -16.81 18.19
CA LEU A 102 -20.70 -16.63 18.94
C LEU A 102 -21.80 -17.62 18.51
N ARG A 103 -21.90 -17.94 17.21
CA ARG A 103 -22.84 -18.96 16.72
C ARG A 103 -22.49 -20.34 17.28
N LYS A 104 -21.19 -20.67 17.30
CA LYS A 104 -20.69 -21.91 17.91
C LYS A 104 -21.02 -22.00 19.40
N GLU A 105 -20.81 -20.93 20.16
CA GLU A 105 -21.18 -20.88 21.59
C GLU A 105 -22.70 -20.98 21.82
N SER A 106 -23.50 -20.45 20.88
CA SER A 106 -24.97 -20.50 20.95
C SER A 106 -25.56 -21.82 20.42
N ASN A 107 -24.71 -22.82 20.14
CA ASN A 107 -25.08 -24.11 19.53
C ASN A 107 -25.92 -23.96 18.24
N ARG A 108 -25.65 -22.91 17.45
CA ARG A 108 -26.27 -22.66 16.14
C ARG A 108 -25.39 -23.20 15.02
N GLU A 109 -26.02 -23.55 13.90
CA GLU A 109 -25.31 -23.99 12.71
C GLU A 109 -24.34 -22.91 12.17
N ILE A 110 -23.19 -23.38 11.71
CA ILE A 110 -22.13 -22.53 11.16
C ILE A 110 -22.17 -22.68 9.64
N ASP A 111 -22.40 -21.54 8.97
CA ASP A 111 -22.30 -21.48 7.53
C ASP A 111 -20.82 -21.69 7.08
N PRO A 112 -20.53 -22.66 6.20
CA PRO A 112 -19.19 -22.86 5.66
C PRO A 112 -18.64 -21.62 4.94
N GLU A 113 -19.49 -20.75 4.38
CA GLU A 113 -19.07 -19.50 3.74
C GLU A 113 -18.50 -18.51 4.76
N ASP A 114 -19.18 -18.33 5.90
CA ASP A 114 -18.70 -17.48 7.00
C ASP A 114 -17.40 -18.02 7.62
N MET A 115 -17.25 -19.34 7.68
CA MET A 115 -16.01 -19.99 8.08
C MET A 115 -14.88 -19.69 7.08
N ASN A 116 -15.16 -19.82 5.78
CA ASN A 116 -14.20 -19.52 4.72
C ASN A 116 -13.84 -18.04 4.63
N ARG A 117 -14.69 -17.13 5.15
CA ARG A 117 -14.41 -15.70 5.24
C ARG A 117 -13.63 -15.31 6.49
N SER A 118 -13.70 -16.12 7.55
CA SER A 118 -13.01 -15.88 8.82
C SER A 118 -11.48 -15.74 8.65
N TYR A 119 -10.87 -15.01 9.59
CA TYR A 119 -9.47 -14.64 9.54
C TYR A 119 -8.51 -15.84 9.60
N HIS A 120 -7.51 -15.82 8.71
CA HIS A 120 -6.35 -16.70 8.78
C HIS A 120 -5.11 -15.96 8.24
N PRO A 121 -3.97 -15.93 8.95
CA PRO A 121 -2.81 -15.11 8.58
C PRO A 121 -2.29 -15.41 7.16
N VAL A 122 -2.25 -16.69 6.78
CA VAL A 122 -1.79 -17.15 5.45
C VAL A 122 -2.68 -16.64 4.32
N LYS A 123 -3.98 -16.39 4.57
CA LYS A 123 -4.90 -15.89 3.54
C LYS A 123 -4.47 -14.52 3.02
N GLY A 124 -4.01 -13.63 3.91
CA GLY A 124 -3.49 -12.33 3.51
C GLY A 124 -2.23 -12.43 2.65
N ILE A 125 -1.33 -13.36 2.99
CA ILE A 125 -0.11 -13.64 2.21
C ILE A 125 -0.47 -14.15 0.81
N LEU A 126 -1.34 -15.16 0.72
CA LEU A 126 -1.78 -15.72 -0.56
C LEU A 126 -2.50 -14.67 -1.42
N THR A 127 -3.37 -13.86 -0.81
CA THR A 127 -4.09 -12.79 -1.51
C THR A 127 -3.10 -11.77 -2.12
N ALA A 128 -2.09 -11.35 -1.36
CA ALA A 128 -1.07 -10.43 -1.84
C ALA A 128 -0.21 -11.05 -2.95
N LEU A 129 0.28 -12.28 -2.75
CA LEU A 129 1.12 -12.97 -3.72
C LEU A 129 0.41 -13.20 -5.04
N VAL A 130 -0.85 -13.67 -5.01
CA VAL A 130 -1.63 -13.91 -6.23
C VAL A 130 -1.99 -12.59 -6.91
N GLY A 131 -2.22 -11.51 -6.15
CA GLY A 131 -2.56 -10.20 -6.72
C GLY A 131 -1.38 -9.53 -7.41
N VAL A 132 -0.17 -9.71 -6.88
CA VAL A 132 1.05 -9.06 -7.36
C VAL A 132 1.87 -9.96 -8.31
N SER A 133 1.56 -11.26 -8.39
CA SER A 133 2.28 -12.21 -9.23
C SER A 133 2.51 -11.78 -10.69
N PRO A 134 1.55 -11.20 -11.46
CA PRO A 134 1.83 -10.81 -12.84
C PRO A 134 2.89 -9.71 -12.90
N PHE A 135 2.85 -8.74 -11.98
CA PHE A 135 3.85 -7.67 -11.90
C PHE A 135 5.21 -8.20 -11.45
N LEU A 136 5.24 -9.14 -10.50
CA LEU A 136 6.48 -9.78 -10.04
C LEU A 136 7.14 -10.60 -11.15
N LEU A 137 6.37 -11.34 -11.94
CA LEU A 137 6.90 -12.11 -13.06
C LEU A 137 7.48 -11.18 -14.13
N MET A 138 6.77 -10.10 -14.47
CA MET A 138 7.28 -9.06 -15.38
C MET A 138 8.57 -8.41 -14.85
N ALA A 139 8.59 -8.07 -13.56
CA ALA A 139 9.78 -7.51 -12.90
C ALA A 139 10.96 -8.48 -12.90
N LEU A 140 10.70 -9.77 -12.68
CA LEU A 140 11.73 -10.79 -12.67
C LEU A 140 12.37 -10.95 -14.06
N VAL A 141 11.54 -11.02 -15.11
CA VAL A 141 12.04 -11.05 -16.49
C VAL A 141 12.88 -9.79 -16.77
N HIS A 142 12.37 -8.62 -16.39
CA HIS A 142 13.08 -7.35 -16.55
C HIS A 142 14.42 -7.31 -15.81
N ALA A 143 14.47 -7.82 -14.57
CA ALA A 143 15.70 -7.89 -13.77
C ALA A 143 16.74 -8.83 -14.37
N LEU A 144 16.30 -9.95 -14.96
CA LEU A 144 17.18 -10.93 -15.61
C LEU A 144 17.74 -10.41 -16.94
N CYS A 145 16.96 -9.63 -17.67
CA CYS A 145 17.37 -8.97 -18.92
C CYS A 145 17.99 -7.59 -18.71
N ALA A 146 18.26 -7.19 -17.46
CA ALA A 146 18.80 -5.87 -17.15
C ALA A 146 20.25 -5.75 -17.60
N GLU A 147 20.50 -4.85 -18.55
CA GLU A 147 21.82 -4.45 -19.02
C GLU A 147 22.11 -2.98 -18.63
N PRO A 148 23.38 -2.62 -18.38
CA PRO A 148 23.75 -1.23 -18.15
C PRO A 148 23.35 -0.38 -19.36
N GLN A 149 22.78 0.80 -19.10
CA GLN A 149 22.36 1.67 -20.18
C GLN A 149 23.58 2.23 -20.91
N HIS A 150 23.77 1.80 -22.16
CA HIS A 150 24.72 2.40 -23.07
C HIS A 150 24.02 3.51 -23.85
N TYR A 151 24.51 4.75 -23.74
CA TYR A 151 24.08 5.83 -24.61
C TYR A 151 24.61 5.56 -26.01
N THR A 152 23.78 4.98 -26.87
CA THR A 152 24.00 5.05 -28.31
C THR A 152 23.54 6.42 -28.77
N LEU A 153 24.37 7.10 -29.57
CA LEU A 153 24.01 8.34 -30.24
C LEU A 153 22.62 8.19 -30.90
N GLY A 154 21.74 9.15 -30.63
CA GLY A 154 20.33 9.08 -31.03
C GLY A 154 20.16 8.98 -32.55
N MET A 155 19.00 8.45 -32.97
CA MET A 155 18.59 8.39 -34.38
C MET A 155 18.79 9.76 -35.03
N LEU A 156 19.43 9.78 -36.19
CA LEU A 156 19.61 11.01 -36.94
C LEU A 156 18.24 11.62 -37.29
N PRO A 157 18.08 12.95 -37.20
CA PRO A 157 16.91 13.61 -37.72
C PRO A 157 16.68 13.20 -39.19
N GLY A 158 15.43 13.00 -39.59
CA GLY A 158 15.10 12.48 -40.94
C GLY A 158 15.63 13.32 -42.11
N TRP A 159 15.97 14.61 -41.88
CA TRP A 159 16.59 15.48 -42.87
C TRP A 159 18.09 15.21 -43.08
N VAL A 160 18.76 14.51 -42.15
CA VAL A 160 20.16 14.12 -42.30
C VAL A 160 20.28 12.86 -43.16
N GLY A 161 19.24 12.00 -43.17
CA GLY A 161 19.19 10.81 -44.01
C GLY A 161 19.12 11.07 -45.52
N SER A 162 18.85 12.31 -45.94
CA SER A 162 18.88 12.71 -47.35
C SER A 162 20.26 13.17 -47.83
N VAL A 163 21.26 13.24 -46.93
CA VAL A 163 22.65 13.56 -47.28
C VAL A 163 23.29 12.30 -47.89
N THR A 164 23.34 12.25 -49.22
CA THR A 164 23.80 11.11 -50.03
C THR A 164 25.30 11.14 -50.33
N ALA A 165 26.10 11.89 -49.57
CA ALA A 165 27.54 11.83 -49.69
C ALA A 165 28.01 10.40 -49.35
N GLU A 166 28.68 9.75 -50.29
CA GLU A 166 29.11 8.34 -50.21
C GLU A 166 30.01 8.09 -48.98
N GLU A 167 30.78 9.11 -48.56
CA GLU A 167 31.61 9.10 -47.34
C GLU A 167 30.79 9.11 -46.02
N VAL A 168 29.55 9.58 -46.08
CA VAL A 168 28.65 9.78 -44.93
C VAL A 168 27.58 8.69 -44.84
N GLN A 169 27.30 7.99 -45.95
CA GLN A 169 26.34 6.87 -46.00
C GLN A 169 26.72 5.68 -45.13
N LEU A 170 27.99 5.26 -45.13
CA LEU A 170 28.44 4.08 -44.38
C LEU A 170 28.29 4.28 -42.84
N PRO A 171 28.60 5.46 -42.26
CA PRO A 171 28.23 5.79 -40.89
C PRO A 171 26.73 5.97 -40.67
N LEU A 172 25.97 6.50 -41.64
CA LEU A 172 24.52 6.74 -41.53
C LEU A 172 23.71 5.44 -41.47
N ASP A 173 24.10 4.43 -42.24
CA ASP A 173 23.46 3.11 -42.21
C ASP A 173 23.58 2.43 -40.84
N TYR A 174 24.62 2.76 -40.06
CA TYR A 174 24.73 2.31 -38.67
C TYR A 174 23.61 2.86 -37.77
N TYR A 175 23.10 4.06 -38.08
CA TYR A 175 22.02 4.72 -37.35
C TYR A 175 20.62 4.35 -37.86
N ASN A 176 20.51 3.77 -39.05
CA ASN A 176 19.22 3.44 -39.66
C ASN A 176 18.70 2.04 -39.27
N ARG A 177 19.15 1.54 -38.12
CA ARG A 177 18.81 0.19 -37.66
C ARG A 177 17.35 0.15 -37.20
N GLU A 178 16.48 -0.49 -37.99
CA GLU A 178 15.09 -0.72 -37.61
C GLU A 178 15.02 -1.55 -36.33
N TYR A 179 14.56 -0.94 -35.24
CA TYR A 179 14.32 -1.64 -33.98
C TYR A 179 12.90 -2.25 -34.02
N ALA A 180 12.80 -3.56 -34.24
CA ALA A 180 11.52 -4.25 -34.16
C ALA A 180 11.04 -4.26 -32.71
N PHE A 181 9.86 -3.71 -32.44
CA PHE A 181 9.26 -3.71 -31.11
C PHE A 181 8.93 -5.15 -30.69
N THR A 182 9.63 -5.65 -29.68
CA THR A 182 9.46 -7.02 -29.18
C THR A 182 8.57 -7.08 -27.94
N LEU A 183 8.10 -8.28 -27.58
CA LEU A 183 7.36 -8.50 -26.34
C LEU A 183 8.20 -8.20 -25.09
N VAL A 184 9.53 -8.33 -25.19
CA VAL A 184 10.47 -7.96 -24.13
C VAL A 184 10.47 -6.44 -23.92
N ASP A 185 10.39 -5.65 -24.99
CA ASP A 185 10.28 -4.19 -24.90
C ASP A 185 8.99 -3.76 -24.22
N LEU A 186 7.88 -4.44 -24.49
CA LEU A 186 6.62 -4.19 -23.78
C LEU A 186 6.73 -4.48 -22.28
N VAL A 187 7.28 -5.63 -21.90
CA VAL A 187 7.49 -5.98 -20.48
C VAL A 187 8.41 -4.98 -19.80
N ARG A 188 9.48 -4.56 -20.49
CA ARG A 188 10.43 -3.54 -20.03
C ARG A 188 9.77 -2.19 -19.82
N ILE A 189 8.86 -1.77 -20.71
CA ILE A 189 8.11 -0.53 -20.53
C ILE A 189 7.20 -0.64 -19.31
N LEU A 190 6.40 -1.71 -19.19
CA LEU A 190 5.45 -1.87 -18.09
C LEU A 190 6.14 -1.98 -16.71
N SER A 191 7.25 -2.71 -16.62
CA SER A 191 8.07 -2.79 -15.42
C SER A 191 8.64 -1.41 -15.07
N ARG A 192 9.15 -0.67 -16.06
CA ARG A 192 9.72 0.67 -15.86
C ARG A 192 8.70 1.69 -15.41
N LEU A 193 7.47 1.63 -15.93
CA LEU A 193 6.36 2.48 -15.46
C LEU A 193 6.02 2.20 -14.00
N SER A 194 6.09 0.94 -13.57
CA SER A 194 5.86 0.57 -12.17
C SER A 194 6.99 1.03 -11.25
N LEU A 195 8.20 1.20 -11.79
CA LEU A 195 9.42 1.57 -11.05
C LEU A 195 9.75 3.07 -11.14
N MET A 196 8.94 3.85 -11.86
CA MET A 196 9.19 5.28 -12.14
C MET A 196 9.62 6.09 -10.91
N PRO A 197 8.97 5.96 -9.73
CA PRO A 197 9.40 6.70 -8.54
C PRO A 197 10.83 6.36 -8.09
N TYR A 198 11.23 5.10 -8.22
CA TYR A 198 12.59 4.65 -7.86
C TYR A 198 13.63 5.10 -8.88
N VAL A 199 13.25 5.09 -10.17
CA VAL A 199 14.08 5.62 -11.26
C VAL A 199 14.34 7.11 -11.05
N ASN A 200 13.30 7.87 -10.72
CA ASN A 200 13.42 9.30 -10.45
C ASN A 200 14.36 9.58 -9.27
N ILE A 201 14.33 8.79 -8.20
CA ILE A 201 15.23 8.95 -7.03
C ILE A 201 16.70 8.86 -7.43
N VAL A 202 17.05 7.93 -8.30
CA VAL A 202 18.44 7.67 -8.70
C VAL A 202 18.96 8.71 -9.68
N THR A 203 18.06 9.45 -10.32
CA THR A 203 18.27 10.31 -11.48
C THR A 203 18.75 9.56 -12.72
N THR A 204 18.47 10.10 -13.90
CA THR A 204 18.81 9.46 -15.19
C THR A 204 20.30 9.42 -15.46
N ASP A 205 21.08 10.27 -14.79
CA ASP A 205 22.50 10.48 -15.07
C ASP A 205 23.38 9.43 -14.37
N ASN A 206 22.81 8.68 -13.43
CA ASN A 206 23.51 7.63 -12.69
C ASN A 206 23.23 6.24 -13.29
N VAL A 207 23.99 5.89 -14.32
CA VAL A 207 23.88 4.59 -15.03
C VAL A 207 23.97 3.39 -14.09
N GLN A 208 24.86 3.45 -13.09
CA GLN A 208 25.05 2.36 -12.12
C GLN A 208 23.86 2.21 -11.18
N GLY A 209 23.34 3.33 -10.66
CA GLY A 209 22.15 3.29 -9.83
C GLY A 209 20.93 2.80 -10.61
N LEU A 210 20.83 3.18 -11.88
CA LEU A 210 19.70 2.81 -12.72
C LEU A 210 19.68 1.31 -13.03
N PHE A 211 20.86 0.76 -13.28
CA PHE A 211 21.08 -0.67 -13.37
C PHE A 211 20.74 -1.40 -12.06
N LEU A 212 21.06 -0.81 -10.90
CA LEU A 212 20.67 -1.37 -9.60
C LEU A 212 19.15 -1.40 -9.43
N VAL A 213 18.45 -0.33 -9.81
CA VAL A 213 16.97 -0.28 -9.78
C VAL A 213 16.37 -1.36 -10.67
N ASP A 214 16.94 -1.57 -11.86
CA ASP A 214 16.48 -2.62 -12.78
C ASP A 214 16.67 -4.02 -12.21
N ARG A 215 17.83 -4.29 -11.60
CA ARG A 215 18.10 -5.58 -10.92
C ARG A 215 17.25 -5.80 -9.67
N LEU A 216 17.00 -4.74 -8.89
CA LEU A 216 16.19 -4.81 -7.67
C LEU A 216 14.69 -4.68 -7.95
N SER A 217 14.29 -4.56 -9.21
CA SER A 217 12.88 -4.37 -9.60
C SER A 217 11.89 -5.36 -8.96
N PRO A 218 12.19 -6.68 -8.78
CA PRO A 218 11.23 -7.59 -8.16
C PRO A 218 11.00 -7.26 -6.68
N ILE A 219 12.04 -6.81 -5.98
CA ILE A 219 11.97 -6.42 -4.56
C ILE A 219 11.23 -5.09 -4.43
N LEU A 220 11.52 -4.13 -5.31
CA LEU A 220 10.87 -2.82 -5.29
C LEU A 220 9.37 -2.93 -5.57
N ILE A 221 8.98 -3.76 -6.54
CA ILE A 221 7.56 -4.05 -6.84
C ILE A 221 6.90 -4.83 -5.70
N ALA A 222 7.63 -5.62 -4.92
CA ALA A 222 7.07 -6.33 -3.77
C ALA A 222 6.73 -5.41 -2.57
N LEU A 223 7.27 -4.18 -2.50
CA LEU A 223 7.15 -3.32 -1.33
C LEU A 223 5.70 -3.03 -0.91
N PRO A 224 4.78 -2.60 -1.81
CA PRO A 224 3.39 -2.40 -1.41
C PRO A 224 2.70 -3.71 -0.99
N ALA A 225 3.13 -4.87 -1.51
CA ALA A 225 2.58 -6.18 -1.18
C ALA A 225 2.93 -6.56 0.26
N ILE A 226 4.17 -6.27 0.66
CA ILE A 226 4.63 -6.41 2.05
C ILE A 226 3.78 -5.50 2.95
N GLY A 227 3.48 -4.28 2.51
CA GLY A 227 2.54 -3.37 3.17
C GLY A 227 1.16 -4.00 3.40
N TYR A 228 0.58 -4.60 2.36
CA TYR A 228 -0.70 -5.30 2.45
C TYR A 228 -0.67 -6.41 3.51
N VAL A 229 0.34 -7.28 3.44
CA VAL A 229 0.49 -8.42 4.35
C VAL A 229 0.66 -7.94 5.79
N ALA A 230 1.53 -6.95 6.02
CA ALA A 230 1.74 -6.37 7.34
C ALA A 230 0.46 -5.75 7.90
N GLY A 231 -0.34 -5.08 7.06
CA GLY A 231 -1.65 -4.55 7.42
C GLY A 231 -2.62 -5.66 7.81
N TYR A 232 -2.76 -6.69 6.96
CA TYR A 232 -3.66 -7.82 7.19
C TYR A 232 -3.35 -8.55 8.50
N LEU A 233 -2.07 -8.84 8.76
CA LEU A 233 -1.63 -9.50 9.99
C LEU A 233 -1.89 -8.68 11.25
N ARG A 234 -2.00 -7.35 11.13
CA ARG A 234 -2.38 -6.44 12.21
C ARG A 234 -3.89 -6.31 12.39
N GLY A 235 -4.71 -6.94 11.54
CA GLY A 235 -6.17 -6.98 11.65
C GLY A 235 -6.71 -7.31 13.04
N PRO A 236 -6.26 -8.40 13.71
CA PRO A 236 -6.71 -8.74 15.06
C PRO A 236 -6.38 -7.68 16.12
N VAL A 237 -5.24 -6.99 15.96
CA VAL A 237 -4.84 -5.89 16.84
C VAL A 237 -5.73 -4.67 16.61
N SER A 238 -5.97 -4.31 15.34
CA SER A 238 -6.91 -3.25 14.96
C SER A 238 -8.29 -3.49 15.56
N ARG A 239 -8.81 -4.72 15.42
CA ARG A 239 -10.09 -5.13 15.98
C ARG A 239 -10.16 -4.96 17.49
N ALA A 240 -9.08 -5.31 18.19
CA ALA A 240 -9.01 -5.14 19.63
C ALA A 240 -9.06 -3.66 20.06
N TYR A 241 -8.46 -2.76 19.29
CA TYR A 241 -8.58 -1.31 19.52
C TYR A 241 -10.00 -0.81 19.24
N THR A 242 -10.67 -1.31 18.19
CA THR A 242 -12.07 -1.00 17.90
C THR A 242 -12.98 -1.37 19.08
N HIS A 243 -12.83 -2.57 19.64
CA HIS A 243 -13.57 -2.96 20.85
C HIS A 243 -13.23 -2.11 22.06
N GLY A 244 -11.96 -1.76 22.24
CA GLY A 244 -11.53 -0.84 23.29
C GLY A 244 -12.23 0.52 23.17
N ASN A 245 -12.30 1.06 21.95
CA ASN A 245 -12.95 2.35 21.66
C ASN A 245 -14.45 2.29 21.95
N ILE A 246 -15.11 1.22 21.53
CA ILE A 246 -16.53 0.97 21.84
C ILE A 246 -16.73 0.93 23.36
N ALA A 247 -15.96 0.12 24.08
CA ALA A 247 -16.08 0.00 25.54
C ALA A 247 -15.81 1.33 26.27
N ALA A 248 -14.82 2.11 25.81
CA ALA A 248 -14.52 3.42 26.36
C ALA A 248 -15.67 4.42 26.12
N ASN A 249 -16.24 4.45 24.91
CA ASN A 249 -17.38 5.29 24.58
C ASN A 249 -18.63 4.88 25.36
N THR A 250 -18.96 3.59 25.45
CA THR A 250 -20.08 3.11 26.27
C THR A 250 -19.92 3.52 27.74
N ARG A 251 -18.71 3.42 28.30
CA ARG A 251 -18.44 3.89 29.68
C ARG A 251 -18.64 5.40 29.83
N ARG A 252 -18.22 6.20 28.85
CA ARG A 252 -18.43 7.66 28.84
C ARG A 252 -19.93 8.00 28.77
N HIS A 253 -20.68 7.35 27.88
CA HIS A 253 -22.13 7.54 27.77
C HIS A 253 -22.85 7.14 29.06
N LYS A 254 -22.56 5.98 29.65
CA LYS A 254 -23.14 5.56 30.94
C LYS A 254 -22.85 6.56 32.06
N ARG A 255 -21.61 7.09 32.13
CA ARG A 255 -21.24 8.12 33.12
C ARG A 255 -22.02 9.42 32.91
N LYS A 256 -22.24 9.84 31.66
CA LYS A 256 -23.03 11.03 31.33
C LYS A 256 -24.49 10.84 31.75
N GLN A 257 -25.10 9.71 31.36
CA GLN A 257 -26.47 9.36 31.75
C GLN A 257 -26.65 9.28 33.27
N MET A 258 -25.69 8.71 34.01
CA MET A 258 -25.76 8.65 35.48
C MET A 258 -25.67 10.05 36.11
N LYS A 259 -24.88 10.96 35.55
CA LYS A 259 -24.83 12.36 36.02
C LYS A 259 -26.14 13.10 35.74
N GLU A 260 -26.71 12.92 34.55
CA GLU A 260 -28.01 13.52 34.18
C GLU A 260 -29.14 12.97 35.06
N ARG A 261 -29.17 11.67 35.35
CA ARG A 261 -30.15 11.07 36.27
C ARG A 261 -30.02 11.63 37.68
N LYS A 262 -28.79 11.77 38.20
CA LYS A 262 -28.55 12.38 39.52
C LYS A 262 -28.95 13.86 39.56
N ALA A 263 -28.64 14.62 38.51
CA ALA A 263 -29.02 16.03 38.41
C ALA A 263 -30.55 16.22 38.37
N ARG A 264 -31.27 15.38 37.62
CA ARG A 264 -32.74 15.38 37.59
C ARG A 264 -33.34 15.02 38.95
N GLN A 265 -32.77 14.03 39.65
CA GLN A 265 -33.23 13.65 41.00
C GLN A 265 -32.98 14.75 42.05
N SER A 266 -31.87 15.47 41.98
CA SER A 266 -31.63 16.62 42.87
C SER A 266 -32.55 17.80 42.57
N GLN A 267 -32.87 18.05 41.30
CA GLN A 267 -33.77 19.12 40.90
C GLN A 267 -35.22 18.83 41.32
N ASN A 268 -35.68 17.59 41.19
CA ASN A 268 -37.01 17.18 41.65
C ASN A 268 -37.18 17.23 43.17
N LYS A 269 -36.09 17.07 43.94
CA LYS A 269 -36.09 17.20 45.41
C LYS A 269 -36.12 18.64 45.91
N GLN A 270 -35.86 19.64 45.05
CA GLN A 270 -35.90 21.06 45.41
C GLN A 270 -37.25 21.72 45.13
N ILE A 271 -38.17 21.02 44.44
CA ILE A 271 -39.49 21.51 44.02
C ILE A 271 -40.60 20.97 44.95
N ILE A 272 -40.26 20.06 45.87
CA ILE A 272 -41.13 19.55 46.94
C ILE A 272 -40.64 20.14 48.26
#